data_AF-A0AA52ASM3-F1
#
_entry.id   AF-A0AA52ASM3-F1
#
_cell.length_a   1.000
_cell.length_b   1.000
_cell.length_c   1.000
_cell.angle_alpha   90.00
_cell.angle_beta   90.00
_cell.angle_gamma   90.00
#
_symmetry.space_group_name_H-M   'P 1'
#
loop_
_entity.id
_entity.type
_entity.pdbx_description
1 polymer ?
#
loop_
_entity_poly.entity_id
_entity_poly.type
_entity_poly.pdbx_seq_one_letter_code
_entity_poly.pdbx_strand_id
1 'polypeptide(L)'
;MRGHSPADRILVTVLYLRKLATMDLLGQLFGVTAMTISRAKQEVHPLVQVHGHHINASTARFRTPSDVATFLAPNPTQSKIKNAC
;
A
#
# COMPACT_ATOMS: atom_id res chain seq x y z
N MET A 1 17.92 5.12 -12.30
CA MET A 1 16.51 4.70 -12.33
C MET A 1 16.28 3.79 -11.13
N ARG A 2 15.52 4.21 -10.13
CA ARG A 2 15.34 3.42 -8.88
C ARG A 2 14.49 2.19 -9.24
N GLY A 3 15.08 0.99 -9.17
CA GLY A 3 14.40 -0.23 -9.58
C GLY A 3 13.26 -0.57 -8.62
N HIS A 4 12.02 -0.55 -9.12
CA HIS A 4 10.85 -1.06 -8.39
C HIS A 4 10.98 -2.57 -8.22
N SER A 5 11.33 -2.99 -7.01
CA SER A 5 11.44 -4.40 -6.64
C SER A 5 10.08 -5.09 -6.70
N PRO A 6 9.99 -6.41 -6.89
CA PRO A 6 8.72 -7.14 -6.85
C PRO A 6 7.91 -6.87 -5.57
N ALA A 7 8.58 -6.64 -4.43
CA ALA A 7 7.95 -6.24 -3.17
C ALA A 7 7.16 -4.92 -3.27
N ASP A 8 7.63 -3.97 -4.06
CA ASP A 8 7.00 -2.67 -4.29
C ASP A 8 5.63 -2.82 -4.96
N ARG A 9 5.56 -3.69 -5.97
CA ARG A 9 4.34 -4.01 -6.72
C ARG A 9 3.29 -4.69 -5.85
N ILE A 10 3.75 -5.59 -4.97
CA ILE A 10 2.89 -6.26 -3.98
C ILE A 10 2.35 -5.21 -3.00
N LEU A 11 3.22 -4.37 -2.44
CA LEU A 11 2.84 -3.33 -1.49
C LEU A 11 1.80 -2.37 -2.09
N VAL A 12 2.06 -1.84 -3.30
CA VAL A 12 1.11 -1.02 -4.06
C VAL A 12 -0.24 -1.70 -4.20
N THR A 13 -0.26 -3.00 -4.55
CA THR A 13 -1.52 -3.73 -4.74
C THR A 13 -2.28 -3.88 -3.42
N VAL A 14 -1.59 -4.24 -2.34
CA VAL A 14 -2.20 -4.37 -1.02
C VAL A 14 -2.79 -3.04 -0.56
N LEU A 15 -2.06 -1.93 -0.71
CA LEU A 15 -2.53 -0.58 -0.35
C LEU A 15 -3.76 -0.18 -1.17
N TYR A 16 -3.77 -0.50 -2.47
CA TYR A 16 -4.91 -0.27 -3.36
C TYR A 16 -6.13 -1.10 -2.95
N LEU A 17 -5.97 -2.40 -2.71
CA LEU A 17 -7.07 -3.29 -2.28
C LEU A 17 -7.66 -2.83 -0.95
N ARG A 18 -6.80 -2.35 -0.04
CA ARG A 18 -7.21 -1.79 1.24
C ARG A 18 -7.90 -0.42 1.12
N LYS A 19 -8.04 0.15 -0.08
CA LYS A 19 -8.61 1.48 -0.35
C LYS A 19 -7.97 2.60 0.47
N LEU A 20 -6.68 2.45 0.79
CA LEU A 20 -5.92 3.43 1.58
C LEU A 20 -5.59 4.68 0.78
N ALA A 21 -5.43 4.56 -0.54
CA ALA A 21 -4.97 5.63 -1.43
C ALA A 21 -5.56 5.46 -2.84
N THR A 22 -5.63 6.55 -3.60
CA THR A 22 -6.00 6.52 -5.03
C THR A 22 -4.83 5.99 -5.88
N MET A 23 -5.11 5.51 -7.09
CA MET A 23 -4.05 5.10 -8.04
C MET A 23 -3.07 6.24 -8.33
N ASP A 24 -3.56 7.48 -8.39
CA ASP A 24 -2.74 8.66 -8.61
C ASP A 24 -1.76 8.89 -7.45
N LEU A 25 -2.26 8.85 -6.21
CA LEU A 25 -1.43 9.00 -5.02
C LEU A 25 -0.39 7.87 -4.89
N LEU A 26 -0.79 6.63 -5.20
CA LEU A 26 0.15 5.51 -5.26
C LEU A 26 1.19 5.72 -6.35
N GLY A 27 0.81 6.25 -7.52
CA GLY A 27 1.75 6.55 -8.60
C GLY A 27 2.79 7.59 -8.18
N GLN A 28 2.36 8.63 -7.47
CA GLN A 28 3.25 9.65 -6.92
C GLN A 28 4.17 9.10 -5.82
N LEU A 29 3.64 8.29 -4.90
CA LEU A 29 4.40 7.75 -3.76
C LEU A 29 5.48 6.75 -4.21
N PHE A 30 5.13 5.94 -5.20
CA PHE A 30 6.00 4.93 -5.75
C PHE A 30 6.73 5.40 -7.00
N GLY A 31 6.53 6.61 -7.51
CA GLY A 31 7.18 7.06 -8.75
C GLY A 31 6.86 6.20 -9.98
N VAL A 32 5.71 5.51 -9.99
CA VAL A 32 5.26 4.62 -11.08
C VAL A 32 4.01 5.19 -11.74
N THR A 33 3.74 4.76 -12.98
CA THR A 33 2.52 5.18 -13.67
C THR A 33 1.31 4.37 -13.21
N ALA A 34 0.11 4.95 -13.33
CA ALA A 34 -1.15 4.25 -13.07
C ALA A 34 -1.30 2.94 -13.87
N MET A 35 -0.68 2.86 -15.06
CA MET A 35 -0.61 1.62 -15.84
C MET A 35 0.20 0.53 -15.15
N THR A 36 1.38 0.86 -14.59
CA THR A 36 2.20 -0.11 -13.84
C THR A 36 1.45 -0.65 -12.62
N ILE A 37 0.73 0.23 -11.92
CA ILE A 37 -0.12 -0.12 -10.78
C ILE A 37 -1.26 -1.06 -11.21
N SER A 38 -1.94 -0.72 -12.31
CA SER A 38 -3.03 -1.54 -12.84
C SER A 38 -2.54 -2.93 -13.23
N ARG A 39 -1.37 -3.03 -13.86
CA ARG A 39 -0.77 -4.32 -14.21
C ARG A 39 -0.39 -5.12 -12.98
N ALA A 40 0.28 -4.51 -12.00
CA ALA A 40 0.61 -5.16 -10.73
C ALA A 40 -0.64 -5.69 -10.01
N LYS A 41 -1.72 -4.90 -10.00
CA LYS A 41 -3.02 -5.32 -9.46
C LYS A 41 -3.55 -6.56 -10.16
N GLN A 42 -3.54 -6.60 -11.49
CA GLN A 42 -4.06 -7.75 -12.26
C GLN A 42 -3.27 -9.03 -11.96
N GLU A 43 -1.96 -8.94 -11.75
CA GLU A 43 -1.12 -10.09 -11.40
C GLU A 43 -1.34 -10.55 -9.95
N VAL A 44 -1.45 -9.61 -9.02
CA VAL A 44 -1.46 -9.91 -7.57
C VAL A 44 -2.86 -10.20 -7.04
N HIS A 45 -3.91 -9.58 -7.59
CA HIS A 45 -5.30 -9.81 -7.18
C HIS A 45 -5.73 -11.29 -7.21
N PRO A 46 -5.51 -12.06 -8.30
CA PRO A 46 -5.86 -13.48 -8.32
C PRO A 46 -5.04 -14.29 -7.30
N LEU A 47 -3.77 -13.94 -7.07
CA LEU A 47 -2.95 -14.59 -6.05
C LEU A 47 -3.52 -14.36 -4.64
N VAL A 48 -3.93 -13.15 -4.32
CA VAL A 48 -4.55 -12.81 -3.03
C VAL A 48 -5.89 -13.52 -2.84
N GLN A 49 -6.69 -13.60 -3.90
CA GLN A 49 -8.00 -14.28 -3.89
C GLN A 49 -7.85 -15.80 -3.70
N VAL A 50 -6.89 -16.43 -4.38
CA VAL A 50 -6.60 -17.87 -4.26
C VAL A 50 -6.13 -18.25 -2.86
N HIS A 51 -5.37 -17.38 -2.19
CA HIS A 51 -4.91 -17.62 -0.82
C HIS A 51 -5.92 -17.19 0.26
N GLY A 52 -7.14 -16.76 -0.11
CA GLY A 52 -8.19 -16.39 0.83
C GLY A 52 -7.89 -15.14 1.67
N HIS A 53 -6.90 -14.33 1.28
CA HIS A 53 -6.55 -13.11 1.98
C HIS A 53 -7.53 -11.99 1.63
N HIS A 54 -8.62 -11.89 2.38
CA HIS A 54 -9.56 -10.78 2.22
C HIS A 54 -8.99 -9.50 2.84
N ILE A 55 -8.37 -8.66 2.02
CA ILE A 55 -7.88 -7.34 2.43
C ILE A 55 -9.09 -6.44 2.67
N ASN A 56 -9.52 -6.31 3.93
CA ASN A 56 -10.62 -5.42 4.29
C ASN A 56 -10.22 -3.95 4.07
N ALA A 57 -11.19 -3.12 3.69
CA ALA A 57 -10.98 -1.69 3.51
C ALA A 57 -10.49 -1.06 4.83
N SER A 58 -9.44 -0.25 4.73
CA SER A 58 -8.96 0.50 5.89
C SER A 58 -9.90 1.67 6.19
N THR A 59 -10.04 2.00 7.47
CA THR A 59 -10.71 3.23 7.92
C THR A 59 -9.85 4.46 7.65
N ALA A 60 -8.52 4.30 7.62
CA ALA A 60 -7.60 5.34 7.16
C ALA A 60 -7.73 5.53 5.64
N ARG A 61 -7.76 6.78 5.18
CA ARG A 61 -7.80 7.12 3.75
C ARG A 61 -6.89 8.31 3.50
N PHE A 62 -5.75 8.03 2.88
CA PHE A 62 -4.78 9.05 2.53
C PHE A 62 -5.20 9.74 1.24
N ARG A 63 -5.23 11.07 1.27
CA ARG A 63 -5.52 11.91 0.11
C ARG A 63 -4.30 12.59 -0.48
N THR A 64 -3.23 12.76 0.30
CA THR A 64 -2.02 13.47 -0.13
C THR A 64 -0.76 12.72 0.33
N PRO A 65 0.38 12.90 -0.36
CA PRO A 65 1.64 12.32 0.08
C PRO A 65 2.08 12.87 1.45
N SER A 66 1.71 14.11 1.78
CA SER A 66 1.96 14.70 3.10
C SER A 66 1.18 14.02 4.23
N ASP A 67 -0.02 13.54 3.96
CA ASP A 67 -0.83 12.77 4.92
C ASP A 67 -0.19 11.41 5.22
N VAL A 68 0.34 10.76 4.17
CA VAL A 68 1.17 9.55 4.32
C VAL A 68 2.43 9.84 5.14
N ALA A 69 3.14 10.92 4.82
CA ALA A 69 4.34 11.33 5.56
C ALA A 69 4.05 11.65 7.02
N THR A 70 2.91 12.27 7.32
CA THR A 70 2.45 12.59 8.69
C THR A 70 2.09 11.32 9.46
N PHE A 71 1.48 10.34 8.79
CA PHE A 71 1.15 9.05 9.38
C PHE A 71 2.38 8.16 9.63
N LEU A 72 3.38 8.25 8.75
CA LEU A 72 4.66 7.56 8.89
C LEU A 72 5.65 8.30 9.79
N ALA A 73 5.38 9.57 10.11
CA ALA A 73 6.24 10.35 10.98
C ALA A 73 6.35 9.62 12.33
N PRO A 74 7.59 9.46 12.86
CA PRO A 74 7.81 8.72 14.09
C PRO A 74 7.06 9.39 15.25
N ASN A 75 5.93 8.79 15.59
CA ASN A 75 5.17 9.06 16.79
C ASN A 75 5.88 8.30 17.94
N PRO A 76 6.38 9.00 18.99
CA PRO A 76 7.13 8.37 20.07
C PRO A 76 6.33 7.29 20.83
N THR A 77 5.02 7.22 20.60
CA THR A 77 4.08 6.28 21.24
C THR A 77 3.86 4.98 20.46
N GLN A 78 4.34 4.82 19.22
CA GLN A 78 4.10 3.60 18.42
C GLN A 78 5.09 2.46 18.74
N SER A 79 6.13 2.70 19.56
CA SER A 79 7.09 1.69 20.03
C SER A 79 6.51 0.80 21.15
N LYS A 80 5.27 0.35 20.99
CA LYS A 80 4.68 -0.67 21.87
C LYS A 80 3.67 -1.51 21.12
N ILE A 81 4.12 -2.15 20.04
CA ILE A 81 3.51 -3.42 19.62
C ILE A 81 3.83 -4.38 20.77
N LYS A 82 2.90 -4.53 21.73
CA LYS A 82 3.04 -5.54 22.77
C LYS A 82 2.95 -6.89 22.06
N ASN A 83 4.05 -7.63 22.01
CA ASN A 83 4.02 -9.05 21.73
C ASN A 83 3.13 -9.68 22.82
N ALA A 84 1.90 -10.07 22.46
CA ALA A 84 1.10 -10.93 23.31
C ALA A 84 1.77 -12.30 23.30
N CYS A 85 2.20 -12.74 24.49
CA CYS A 85 2.63 -14.11 24.76
C CYS A 85 1.45 -15.08 24.62
#